data_AF-A0AAV9IJ93-F1
#
_entry.id   AF-A0AAV9IJ93-F1
#
_cell.length_a   1.000
_cell.length_b   1.000
_cell.length_c   1.000
_cell.angle_alpha   90.00
_cell.angle_beta   90.00
_cell.angle_gamma   90.00
#
_symmetry.space_group_name_H-M   'P 1'
#
loop_
_entity.id
_entity.type
_entity.pdbx_description
1 polymer ?
#
loop_
_entity_poly.entity_id
_entity_poly.type
_entity_poly.pdbx_seq_one_letter_code
_entity_poly.pdbx_strand_id
1 'polypeptide(L)'
;MYEAFQVSVFPFRSLKSYSYASRWSRAKTCPQSKHRTCLEVVASVTMSRRSVLKLALLTGAFWQFSVWKDAALADGAVSFATKITSRRRYGPRILGLEHDITCLEDYIHNQERDKIQELVSERYLNAQNKPRTGKFWSERTAFKLFGSGVFRDNKEILQKLDNEEQQFFAAATRLSKAASNNDWEEANKAYTDLKNAYYEFLYSGNLKMEDSTNV
;
A
#
# COMPACT_ATOMS: atom_id res chain seq x y z
N MET A 1 36.16 56.55 -1.28
CA MET A 1 37.56 56.60 -0.83
C MET A 1 37.75 55.41 0.10
N TYR A 2 38.21 54.27 -0.45
CA TYR A 2 39.55 53.62 -0.26
C TYR A 2 39.55 52.76 1.03
N GLU A 3 39.91 51.47 1.11
CA GLU A 3 40.68 50.46 0.33
C GLU A 3 40.08 49.06 0.68
N ALA A 4 39.98 47.99 -0.14
CA ALA A 4 40.88 47.26 -1.05
C ALA A 4 42.02 46.47 -0.36
N PHE A 5 41.94 45.13 -0.37
CA PHE A 5 43.01 44.10 -0.56
C PHE A 5 42.32 42.70 -0.44
N GLN A 6 42.12 41.86 -1.47
CA GLN A 6 43.07 41.04 -2.28
C GLN A 6 44.00 40.16 -1.39
N VAL A 7 44.31 38.87 -1.60
CA VAL A 7 44.36 37.98 -2.79
C VAL A 7 44.71 36.55 -2.27
N SER A 8 43.95 35.49 -2.59
CA SER A 8 44.29 34.36 -3.51
C SER A 8 45.08 33.14 -2.96
N VAL A 9 45.02 32.05 -3.76
CA VAL A 9 45.99 30.95 -3.96
C VAL A 9 45.63 29.54 -3.41
N PHE A 10 45.21 28.69 -4.36
CA PHE A 10 45.34 27.22 -4.36
C PHE A 10 46.82 26.78 -4.39
N PRO A 11 47.17 25.58 -3.89
CA PRO A 11 47.57 24.50 -4.82
C PRO A 11 47.00 23.12 -4.39
N PHE A 12 46.50 22.27 -5.29
CA PHE A 12 47.16 21.35 -6.24
C PHE A 12 47.88 20.10 -5.64
N ARG A 13 47.52 18.94 -6.23
CA ARG A 13 48.13 17.58 -6.23
C ARG A 13 47.62 16.61 -5.14
N SER A 14 47.38 15.32 -5.39
CA SER A 14 47.90 14.41 -6.42
C SER A 14 46.98 13.21 -6.69
N LEU A 15 46.99 12.77 -7.95
CA LEU A 15 46.47 11.51 -8.49
C LEU A 15 47.07 10.27 -7.83
N LYS A 16 46.29 9.17 -7.77
CA LYS A 16 46.71 7.83 -8.23
C LYS A 16 45.54 7.09 -8.89
N SER A 17 45.69 6.92 -10.19
CA SER A 17 45.04 5.93 -11.04
C SER A 17 45.69 4.55 -10.83
N TYR A 18 44.90 3.50 -10.83
CA TYR A 18 45.33 2.16 -11.25
C TYR A 18 44.23 1.53 -12.10
N SER A 19 44.47 1.57 -13.41
CA SER A 19 43.90 0.65 -14.40
C SER A 19 44.93 -0.48 -14.55
N TYR A 20 44.50 -1.74 -14.63
CA TYR A 20 44.81 -2.63 -15.77
C TYR A 20 43.96 -3.90 -15.71
N ALA A 21 43.59 -4.34 -16.92
CA ALA A 21 42.60 -5.33 -17.26
C ALA A 21 43.05 -6.79 -17.11
N SER A 22 42.05 -7.68 -17.26
CA SER A 22 42.11 -9.01 -17.91
C SER A 22 42.76 -10.14 -17.08
N ARG A 23 42.49 -11.43 -17.27
CA ARG A 23 41.50 -12.25 -17.98
C ARG A 23 41.80 -13.69 -17.48
N TRP A 24 40.77 -14.54 -17.48
CA TRP A 24 40.83 -15.98 -17.72
C TRP A 24 41.07 -16.97 -16.57
N SER A 25 40.01 -17.79 -16.39
CA SER A 25 39.99 -19.25 -16.32
C SER A 25 40.53 -19.96 -15.07
N ARG A 26 39.61 -20.55 -14.31
CA ARG A 26 39.46 -22.02 -14.22
C ARG A 26 38.13 -22.39 -13.57
N ALA A 27 37.17 -22.77 -14.41
CA ALA A 27 36.08 -23.64 -14.00
C ALA A 27 36.66 -25.04 -13.75
N LYS A 28 36.46 -25.58 -12.55
CA LYS A 28 36.63 -27.00 -12.27
C LYS A 28 35.27 -27.69 -12.34
N THR A 29 35.31 -28.82 -13.00
CA THR A 29 34.26 -29.74 -13.42
C THR A 29 33.50 -30.42 -12.28
N CYS A 30 32.17 -30.54 -12.46
CA CYS A 30 31.25 -31.68 -12.31
C CYS A 30 31.66 -32.94 -11.49
N PRO A 31 30.69 -33.72 -10.92
CA PRO A 31 29.57 -34.28 -11.71
C PRO A 31 28.16 -34.40 -11.07
N GLN A 32 27.17 -34.22 -11.96
CA GLN A 32 25.92 -34.98 -12.17
C GLN A 32 24.99 -35.37 -10.99
N SER A 33 23.75 -34.87 -11.05
CA SER A 33 22.58 -35.77 -11.12
C SER A 33 21.35 -35.13 -11.82
N LYS A 34 21.04 -35.70 -12.99
CA LYS A 34 19.75 -35.98 -13.65
C LYS A 34 18.49 -35.18 -13.25
N HIS A 35 18.00 -34.35 -14.17
CA HIS A 35 16.64 -34.39 -14.77
C HIS A 35 16.21 -33.02 -15.32
N ARG A 36 16.68 -32.65 -16.52
CA ARG A 36 15.98 -31.70 -17.43
C ARG A 36 16.42 -31.97 -18.86
N THR A 37 15.62 -32.73 -19.60
CA THR A 37 15.74 -32.89 -21.05
C THR A 37 14.33 -32.86 -21.61
N CYS A 38 13.94 -31.73 -22.20
CA CYS A 38 12.89 -31.63 -23.23
C CYS A 38 12.90 -30.26 -23.94
N LEU A 39 14.01 -29.53 -23.95
CA LEU A 39 14.15 -28.29 -24.72
C LEU A 39 15.55 -28.22 -25.30
N GLU A 40 15.84 -29.11 -26.23
CA GLU A 40 16.90 -28.94 -27.23
C GLU A 40 16.78 -30.08 -28.24
N VAL A 41 15.68 -30.08 -28.99
CA VAL A 41 15.64 -30.79 -30.27
C VAL A 41 15.93 -29.74 -31.34
N VAL A 42 17.22 -29.62 -31.62
CA VAL A 42 17.78 -29.51 -32.96
C VAL A 42 16.99 -28.60 -33.91
N ALA A 43 17.37 -27.34 -33.89
CA ALA A 43 17.26 -26.47 -35.04
C ALA A 43 18.06 -27.07 -36.22
N SER A 44 17.37 -27.77 -37.12
CA SER A 44 17.77 -27.92 -38.54
C SER A 44 16.71 -28.71 -39.30
N VAL A 45 15.58 -28.05 -39.59
CA VAL A 45 14.75 -28.46 -40.72
C VAL A 45 14.43 -27.22 -41.52
N THR A 46 15.00 -27.14 -42.73
CA THR A 46 14.63 -26.16 -43.75
C THR A 46 13.18 -26.43 -44.18
N MET A 47 12.24 -25.87 -43.44
CA MET A 47 10.81 -26.03 -43.69
C MET A 47 10.35 -25.04 -44.77
N SER A 48 9.62 -25.57 -45.77
CA SER A 48 8.93 -24.78 -46.79
C SER A 48 7.97 -23.77 -46.14
N ARG A 49 7.88 -22.54 -46.69
CA ARG A 49 7.04 -21.44 -46.19
C ARG A 49 5.57 -21.82 -45.97
N ARG A 50 5.07 -22.85 -46.67
CA ARG A 50 3.69 -23.35 -46.52
C ARG A 50 3.48 -24.19 -45.25
N SER A 51 4.52 -24.80 -44.71
CA SER A 51 4.45 -25.63 -43.49
C SER A 51 4.42 -24.77 -42.22
N VAL A 52 5.10 -23.61 -42.22
CA VAL A 52 5.10 -22.67 -41.08
C VAL A 52 3.72 -22.05 -40.85
N LEU A 53 2.99 -21.72 -41.92
CA LEU A 53 1.62 -21.19 -41.84
C LEU A 53 0.62 -22.21 -41.26
N LYS A 54 0.77 -23.50 -41.59
CA LYS A 54 -0.07 -24.56 -41.02
C LYS A 54 0.22 -24.81 -39.54
N LEU A 55 1.46 -24.65 -39.11
CA LEU A 55 1.87 -24.81 -37.71
C LEU A 55 1.40 -23.61 -36.85
N ALA A 56 1.46 -22.39 -37.40
CA ALA A 56 0.94 -21.18 -36.76
C ALA A 56 -0.58 -21.20 -36.54
N LEU A 57 -1.35 -21.75 -37.51
CA LEU A 57 -2.80 -21.93 -37.37
C LEU A 57 -3.18 -22.96 -36.29
N LEU A 58 -2.36 -24.00 -36.09
CA LEU A 58 -2.58 -24.99 -35.02
C LEU A 58 -2.22 -24.46 -33.63
N THR A 59 -1.23 -23.57 -33.51
CA THR A 59 -0.93 -22.90 -32.22
C THR A 59 -1.95 -21.82 -31.85
N GLY A 60 -2.63 -21.21 -32.84
CA GLY A 60 -3.73 -20.27 -32.58
C GLY A 60 -4.99 -20.93 -32.03
N ALA A 61 -5.24 -22.20 -32.37
CA ALA A 61 -6.39 -22.97 -31.88
C ALA A 61 -6.20 -23.54 -30.46
N PHE A 62 -4.96 -23.70 -30.00
CA PHE A 62 -4.67 -24.25 -28.66
C PHE A 62 -4.81 -23.23 -27.52
N TRP A 63 -4.70 -21.93 -27.83
CA TRP A 63 -4.90 -20.86 -26.83
C TRP A 63 -6.38 -20.52 -26.58
N GLN A 64 -7.30 -20.95 -27.44
CA GLN A 64 -8.74 -20.74 -27.23
C GLN A 64 -9.43 -21.81 -26.37
N PHE A 65 -8.77 -22.94 -26.08
CA PHE A 65 -9.38 -24.04 -25.31
C PHE A 65 -8.90 -24.18 -23.86
N SER A 66 -8.15 -23.20 -23.33
CA SER A 66 -7.64 -23.24 -21.95
C SER A 66 -8.41 -22.37 -20.95
N VAL A 67 -9.52 -21.73 -21.34
CA VAL A 67 -10.28 -20.81 -20.45
C VAL A 67 -11.58 -21.42 -19.93
N TRP A 68 -11.85 -22.70 -20.21
CA TRP A 68 -13.01 -23.39 -19.65
C TRP A 68 -12.62 -24.38 -18.57
N LYS A 69 -13.25 -24.20 -17.40
CA LYS A 69 -13.15 -24.90 -16.08
C LYS A 69 -12.40 -24.02 -15.07
N ASP A 70 -13.01 -23.35 -14.08
CA ASP A 70 -14.25 -23.64 -13.35
C ASP A 70 -14.93 -22.35 -12.86
N ALA A 71 -16.13 -22.04 -13.36
CA ALA A 71 -16.94 -20.93 -12.83
C ALA A 71 -17.54 -21.23 -11.43
N ALA A 72 -17.56 -22.50 -11.01
CA ALA A 72 -18.09 -22.90 -9.70
C ALA A 72 -17.14 -22.63 -8.52
N LEU A 73 -15.85 -22.38 -8.78
CA LEU A 73 -14.87 -21.92 -7.78
C LEU A 73 -14.78 -20.38 -7.70
N ALA A 74 -15.30 -19.67 -8.70
CA ALA A 74 -15.24 -18.22 -8.78
C ALA A 74 -16.31 -17.52 -7.93
N ASP A 75 -17.49 -18.13 -7.76
CA ASP A 75 -18.53 -17.61 -6.85
C ASP A 75 -18.30 -18.00 -5.38
N GLY A 76 -17.46 -19.01 -5.12
CA GLY A 76 -16.94 -19.36 -3.79
C GLY A 76 -15.59 -18.70 -3.44
N ALA A 77 -15.13 -17.71 -4.23
CA ALA A 77 -13.80 -17.10 -4.12
C ALA A 77 -13.55 -16.32 -2.80
N VAL A 78 -14.56 -16.18 -1.95
CA VAL A 78 -14.36 -15.79 -0.54
C VAL A 78 -13.95 -17.03 0.24
N SER A 79 -12.73 -17.49 0.00
CA SER A 79 -12.11 -18.49 0.86
C SER A 79 -12.01 -17.92 2.28
N PHE A 80 -12.12 -18.79 3.29
CA PHE A 80 -11.70 -18.48 4.66
C PHE A 80 -10.31 -17.81 4.69
N ALA A 81 -9.43 -18.19 3.75
CA ALA A 81 -8.14 -17.53 3.53
C ALA A 81 -8.24 -16.05 3.18
N THR A 82 -9.20 -15.62 2.36
CA THR A 82 -9.44 -14.21 1.99
C THR A 82 -9.89 -13.40 3.20
N LYS A 83 -10.78 -13.96 4.04
CA LYS A 83 -11.22 -13.34 5.30
C LYS A 83 -10.06 -13.16 6.27
N ILE A 84 -9.24 -14.20 6.47
CA ILE A 84 -8.05 -14.13 7.32
C ILE A 84 -7.04 -13.11 6.78
N THR A 85 -6.76 -13.15 5.47
CA THR A 85 -5.77 -12.25 4.85
C THR A 85 -6.19 -10.79 4.99
N SER A 86 -7.48 -10.50 4.76
CA SER A 86 -8.02 -9.14 4.89
C SER A 86 -7.94 -8.66 6.35
N ARG A 87 -8.34 -9.50 7.31
CA ARG A 87 -8.22 -9.16 8.73
C ARG A 87 -6.76 -8.93 9.15
N ARG A 88 -5.83 -9.81 8.76
CA ARG A 88 -4.40 -9.67 9.10
C ARG A 88 -3.74 -8.48 8.46
N ARG A 89 -4.12 -8.12 7.22
CA ARG A 89 -3.47 -7.04 6.48
C ARG A 89 -4.02 -5.66 6.80
N TYR A 90 -5.32 -5.56 7.04
CA TYR A 90 -5.99 -4.26 7.24
C TYR A 90 -6.38 -4.00 8.69
N GLY A 91 -6.65 -5.03 9.50
CA GLY A 91 -6.97 -4.90 10.91
C GLY A 91 -5.91 -4.12 11.71
N PRO A 92 -4.62 -4.51 11.65
CA PRO A 92 -3.55 -3.78 12.36
C PRO A 92 -3.38 -2.34 11.91
N ARG A 93 -3.66 -2.03 10.63
CA ARG A 93 -3.57 -0.66 10.12
C ARG A 93 -4.66 0.23 10.72
N ILE A 94 -5.87 -0.32 10.88
CA ILE A 94 -7.00 0.36 11.51
C ILE A 94 -6.74 0.52 13.01
N LEU A 95 -6.31 -0.55 13.70
CA LEU A 95 -5.96 -0.51 15.12
C LEU A 95 -4.81 0.47 15.42
N GLY A 96 -3.86 0.60 14.51
CA GLY A 96 -2.76 1.55 14.62
C GLY A 96 -3.19 3.02 14.66
N LEU A 97 -4.44 3.33 14.31
CA LEU A 97 -5.00 4.69 14.40
C LEU A 97 -5.42 5.06 15.83
N GLU A 98 -5.61 4.09 16.73
CA GLU A 98 -6.10 4.36 18.08
C GLU A 98 -5.18 5.32 18.84
N HIS A 99 -3.87 5.13 18.74
CA HIS A 99 -2.91 6.02 19.37
C HIS A 99 -3.06 7.46 18.84
N ASP A 100 -3.19 7.63 17.53
CA ASP A 100 -3.36 8.95 16.93
C ASP A 100 -4.68 9.61 17.36
N ILE A 101 -5.77 8.82 17.50
CA ILE A 101 -7.06 9.30 17.98
C ILE A 101 -6.93 9.78 19.44
N THR A 102 -6.21 9.05 20.29
CA THR A 102 -5.96 9.50 21.67
C THR A 102 -5.12 10.77 21.74
N CYS A 103 -4.06 10.88 20.92
CA CYS A 103 -3.24 12.10 20.84
C CYS A 103 -4.01 13.30 20.26
N LEU A 104 -5.07 13.06 19.48
CA LEU A 104 -5.91 14.10 18.90
C LEU A 104 -6.61 14.94 19.98
N GLU A 105 -6.96 14.32 21.11
CA GLU A 105 -7.51 15.01 22.28
C GLU A 105 -6.55 16.06 22.82
N ASP A 106 -5.28 15.67 23.00
CA ASP A 106 -4.21 16.56 23.47
C ASP A 106 -3.95 17.69 22.46
N TYR A 107 -3.98 17.40 21.16
CA TYR A 107 -3.77 18.41 20.13
C TYR A 107 -4.90 19.43 20.07
N ILE A 108 -6.16 19.01 20.27
CA ILE A 108 -7.29 19.93 20.37
C ILE A 108 -7.20 20.79 21.63
N HIS A 109 -6.86 20.17 22.77
CA HIS A 109 -6.68 20.89 24.03
C HIS A 109 -5.58 21.95 23.95
N ASN A 110 -4.43 21.58 23.35
CA ASN A 110 -3.28 22.46 23.15
C ASN A 110 -3.42 23.38 21.92
N GLN A 111 -4.55 23.31 21.19
CA GLN A 111 -4.84 24.13 20.02
C GLN A 111 -3.82 23.99 18.87
N GLU A 112 -3.20 22.82 18.74
CA GLU A 112 -2.16 22.52 17.75
C GLU A 112 -2.75 22.19 16.37
N ARG A 113 -3.20 23.22 15.64
CA ARG A 113 -3.90 23.09 14.33
C ARG A 113 -3.13 22.27 13.31
N ASP A 114 -1.82 22.48 13.20
CA ASP A 114 -1.00 21.84 12.18
C ASP A 114 -0.97 20.32 12.35
N LYS A 115 -0.87 19.83 13.59
CA LYS A 115 -0.89 18.39 13.90
C LYS A 115 -2.27 17.78 13.67
N ILE A 116 -3.33 18.53 14.01
CA ILE A 116 -4.70 18.12 13.72
C ILE A 116 -4.89 17.96 12.21
N GLN A 117 -4.50 18.95 11.41
CA GLN A 117 -4.63 18.89 9.96
C GLN A 117 -3.82 17.74 9.34
N GLU A 118 -2.61 17.47 9.87
CA GLU A 118 -1.80 16.34 9.41
C GLU A 118 -2.48 14.98 9.61
N LEU A 119 -3.33 14.82 10.63
CA LEU A 119 -4.06 13.58 10.88
C LEU A 119 -5.37 13.48 10.10
N VAL A 120 -6.22 14.51 10.14
CA VAL A 120 -7.62 14.42 9.70
C VAL A 120 -7.94 15.08 8.36
N SER A 121 -7.08 15.94 7.82
CA SER A 121 -7.43 16.68 6.59
C SER A 121 -7.38 15.78 5.35
N GLU A 122 -8.40 15.88 4.50
CA GLU A 122 -8.39 15.19 3.20
C GLU A 122 -7.24 15.70 2.32
N ARG A 123 -6.99 17.01 2.36
CA ARG A 123 -5.85 17.66 1.74
C ARG A 123 -5.35 18.78 2.64
N TYR A 124 -4.06 18.78 2.93
CA TYR A 124 -3.39 19.86 3.64
C TYR A 124 -2.05 20.19 2.97
N LEU A 125 -1.50 21.36 3.27
CA LEU A 125 -0.16 21.75 2.86
C LEU A 125 0.82 21.37 3.97
N ASN A 126 1.81 20.54 3.63
CA ASN A 126 2.87 20.24 4.58
C ASN A 126 3.84 21.42 4.73
N ALA A 127 4.80 21.33 5.65
CA ALA A 127 5.84 22.35 5.87
C ALA A 127 6.69 22.69 4.62
N GLN A 128 6.56 21.93 3.52
CA GLN A 128 7.23 22.16 2.24
C GLN A 128 6.28 22.67 1.14
N ASN A 129 5.07 23.13 1.49
CA ASN A 129 4.02 23.57 0.56
C ASN A 129 3.63 22.52 -0.49
N LYS A 130 3.77 21.23 -0.18
CA LYS A 130 3.32 20.13 -1.04
C LYS A 130 1.96 19.65 -0.56
N PRO A 131 1.01 19.40 -1.48
CA PRO A 131 -0.27 18.79 -1.11
C PRO A 131 -0.04 17.39 -0.56
N ARG A 132 -0.54 17.14 0.65
CA ARG A 132 -0.55 15.82 1.31
C ARG A 132 -1.96 15.48 1.79
N THR A 133 -2.21 14.19 1.93
CA THR A 133 -3.42 13.65 2.54
C THR A 133 -3.14 13.30 3.99
N GLY A 134 -4.09 13.57 4.87
CA GLY A 134 -3.99 13.23 6.30
C GLY A 134 -3.83 11.73 6.51
N LYS A 135 -3.23 11.35 7.64
CA LYS A 135 -2.96 9.95 7.98
C LYS A 135 -4.24 9.10 7.92
N PHE A 136 -5.36 9.60 8.42
CA PHE A 136 -6.64 8.87 8.40
C PHE A 136 -7.14 8.62 6.98
N TRP A 137 -7.01 9.61 6.10
CA TRP A 137 -7.42 9.49 4.70
C TRP A 137 -6.56 8.51 3.91
N SER A 138 -5.28 8.38 4.25
CA SER A 138 -4.40 7.36 3.66
C SER A 138 -4.83 5.93 4.03
N GLU A 139 -5.50 5.77 5.17
CA GLU A 139 -6.00 4.48 5.67
C GLU A 139 -7.45 4.19 5.26
N ARG A 140 -8.14 5.10 4.57
CA ARG A 140 -9.53 4.89 4.11
C ARG A 140 -9.69 3.61 3.28
N THR A 141 -8.70 3.28 2.46
CA THR A 141 -8.71 2.03 1.68
C THR A 141 -8.66 0.80 2.58
N ALA A 142 -7.99 0.86 3.74
CA ALA A 142 -7.95 -0.24 4.69
C ALA A 142 -9.33 -0.52 5.29
N PHE A 143 -10.11 0.52 5.65
CA PHE A 143 -11.50 0.36 6.13
C PHE A 143 -12.37 -0.39 5.12
N LYS A 144 -12.37 0.05 3.85
CA LYS A 144 -13.14 -0.58 2.76
C LYS A 144 -12.73 -2.02 2.49
N LEU A 145 -11.43 -2.29 2.40
CA LEU A 145 -10.91 -3.62 2.10
C LEU A 145 -11.07 -4.57 3.28
N PHE A 146 -11.07 -4.07 4.51
CA PHE A 146 -11.42 -4.84 5.69
C PHE A 146 -12.89 -5.28 5.65
N GLY A 147 -13.82 -4.33 5.48
CA GLY A 147 -15.27 -4.62 5.43
C GLY A 147 -15.62 -5.61 4.31
N SER A 148 -15.22 -5.28 3.08
CA SER A 148 -15.51 -6.12 1.89
C SER A 148 -14.75 -7.44 1.89
N GLY A 149 -13.60 -7.54 2.55
CA GLY A 149 -12.82 -8.77 2.63
C GLY A 149 -13.31 -9.75 3.69
N VAL A 150 -13.75 -9.24 4.85
CA VAL A 150 -14.17 -10.07 5.99
C VAL A 150 -15.67 -10.38 5.96
N PHE A 151 -16.50 -9.40 5.62
CA PHE A 151 -17.97 -9.47 5.79
C PHE A 151 -18.73 -9.49 4.45
N ARG A 152 -18.10 -9.90 3.35
CA ARG A 152 -18.76 -9.97 2.03
C ARG A 152 -20.08 -10.72 2.02
N ASP A 153 -20.17 -11.78 2.82
CA ASP A 153 -21.36 -12.65 2.87
C ASP A 153 -22.46 -12.08 3.79
N ASN A 154 -22.09 -11.20 4.73
CA ASN A 154 -23.03 -10.57 5.66
C ASN A 154 -23.26 -9.11 5.27
N LYS A 155 -24.29 -8.89 4.45
CA LYS A 155 -24.65 -7.57 3.92
C LYS A 155 -25.04 -6.56 5.02
N GLU A 156 -25.64 -7.02 6.11
CA GLU A 156 -26.07 -6.14 7.21
C GLU A 156 -24.87 -5.56 7.96
N ILE A 157 -23.88 -6.40 8.28
CA ILE A 157 -22.64 -5.94 8.93
C ILE A 157 -21.84 -5.07 7.97
N LEU A 158 -21.75 -5.45 6.69
CA LEU A 158 -21.06 -4.65 5.69
C LEU A 158 -21.67 -3.24 5.57
N GLN A 159 -23.00 -3.13 5.50
CA GLN A 159 -23.67 -1.84 5.43
C GLN A 159 -23.45 -1.02 6.70
N LYS A 160 -23.45 -1.64 7.89
CA LYS A 160 -23.11 -0.96 9.14
C LYS A 160 -21.67 -0.44 9.11
N LEU A 161 -20.70 -1.26 8.72
CA LEU A 161 -19.29 -0.84 8.61
C LEU A 161 -19.11 0.30 7.60
N ASP A 162 -19.82 0.26 6.47
CA ASP A 162 -19.79 1.35 5.48
C ASP A 162 -20.38 2.65 6.05
N ASN A 163 -21.45 2.56 6.86
CA ASN A 163 -22.03 3.72 7.53
C ASN A 163 -21.08 4.29 8.58
N GLU A 164 -20.45 3.45 9.41
CA GLU A 164 -19.48 3.90 10.42
C GLU A 164 -18.22 4.49 9.78
N GLU A 165 -17.72 3.91 8.67
CA GLU A 165 -16.63 4.50 7.89
C GLU A 165 -17.02 5.91 7.42
N GLN A 166 -18.22 6.08 6.86
CA GLN A 166 -18.69 7.38 6.38
C GLN A 166 -18.82 8.39 7.52
N GLN A 167 -19.35 7.98 8.68
CA GLN A 167 -19.45 8.84 9.85
C GLN A 167 -18.07 9.27 10.35
N PHE A 168 -17.11 8.34 10.43
CA PHE A 168 -15.74 8.60 10.82
C PHE A 168 -15.08 9.67 9.93
N PHE A 169 -15.14 9.53 8.61
CA PHE A 169 -14.54 10.51 7.69
C PHE A 169 -15.33 11.82 7.59
N ALA A 170 -16.65 11.78 7.77
CA ALA A 170 -17.45 13.00 7.87
C ALA A 170 -17.07 13.81 9.12
N ALA A 171 -16.91 13.14 10.27
CA ALA A 171 -16.43 13.74 11.50
C ALA A 171 -14.99 14.29 11.35
N ALA A 172 -14.09 13.53 10.71
CA ALA A 172 -12.73 14.00 10.42
C ALA A 172 -12.71 15.28 9.56
N THR A 173 -13.60 15.35 8.57
CA THR A 173 -13.76 16.55 7.72
C THR A 173 -14.28 17.74 8.52
N ARG A 174 -15.30 17.52 9.36
CA ARG A 174 -15.83 18.55 10.26
C ARG A 174 -14.76 19.06 11.22
N LEU A 175 -13.98 18.15 11.80
CA LEU A 175 -12.90 18.46 12.71
C LEU A 175 -11.81 19.29 12.01
N SER A 176 -11.39 18.90 10.81
CA SER A 176 -10.44 19.67 10.00
C SER A 176 -10.95 21.08 9.70
N LYS A 177 -12.25 21.23 9.41
CA LYS A 177 -12.88 22.53 9.12
C LYS A 177 -12.96 23.39 10.38
N ALA A 178 -13.41 22.82 11.50
CA ALA A 178 -13.50 23.50 12.79
C ALA A 178 -12.12 23.98 13.28
N ALA A 179 -11.09 23.13 13.17
CA ALA A 179 -9.71 23.49 13.49
C ALA A 179 -9.17 24.63 12.62
N SER A 180 -9.57 24.71 11.34
CA SER A 180 -9.17 25.78 10.42
C SER A 180 -9.87 27.11 10.71
N ASN A 181 -11.11 27.04 11.22
CA ASN A 181 -11.91 28.20 11.59
C ASN A 181 -11.66 28.68 13.04
N ASN A 182 -10.90 27.91 13.82
CA ASN A 182 -10.60 28.15 15.25
C ASN A 182 -11.80 27.92 16.17
N ASP A 183 -12.79 27.13 15.70
CA ASP A 183 -14.00 26.79 16.43
C ASP A 183 -13.73 25.54 17.29
N TRP A 184 -13.08 25.73 18.45
CA TRP A 184 -12.63 24.63 19.30
C TRP A 184 -13.77 23.84 19.96
N GLU A 185 -14.93 24.46 20.18
CA GLU A 185 -16.11 23.76 20.71
C GLU A 185 -16.66 22.76 19.68
N GLU A 186 -16.76 23.17 18.42
CA GLU A 186 -17.19 22.31 17.32
C GLU A 186 -16.13 21.24 17.02
N ALA A 187 -14.84 21.57 17.15
CA ALA A 187 -13.76 20.61 17.01
C ALA A 187 -13.85 19.49 18.06
N ASN A 188 -14.17 19.82 19.31
CA ASN A 188 -14.38 18.84 20.38
C ASN A 188 -15.59 17.93 20.10
N LYS A 189 -16.71 18.48 19.63
CA LYS A 189 -17.90 17.68 19.24
C LYS A 189 -17.57 16.76 18.07
N ALA A 190 -16.89 17.26 17.04
CA ALA A 190 -16.45 16.46 15.92
C ALA A 190 -15.45 15.37 16.34
N TYR A 191 -14.60 15.61 17.33
CA TYR A 191 -13.69 14.61 17.89
C TYR A 191 -14.45 13.50 18.62
N THR A 192 -15.45 13.84 19.45
CA THR A 192 -16.27 12.82 20.12
C THR A 192 -17.03 11.96 19.12
N ASP A 193 -17.59 12.56 18.06
CA ASP A 193 -18.27 11.82 16.99
C ASP A 193 -17.30 10.89 16.25
N LEU A 194 -16.09 11.38 15.94
CA LEU A 194 -15.03 10.60 15.29
C LEU A 194 -14.62 9.39 16.15
N LYS A 195 -14.39 9.62 17.45
CA LYS A 195 -14.00 8.59 18.41
C LYS A 195 -15.09 7.52 18.55
N ASN A 196 -16.35 7.94 18.64
CA ASN A 196 -17.49 7.02 18.74
C ASN A 196 -17.61 6.16 17.47
N ALA A 197 -17.57 6.76 16.28
CA ALA A 197 -17.63 6.04 15.01
C ALA A 197 -16.48 5.03 14.86
N TYR A 198 -15.27 5.38 15.34
CA TYR A 198 -14.13 4.47 15.34
C TYR A 198 -14.37 3.24 16.22
N TYR A 199 -14.82 3.41 17.46
CA TYR A 199 -15.06 2.28 18.36
C TYR A 199 -16.26 1.43 17.93
N GLU A 200 -17.31 2.04 17.38
CA GLU A 200 -18.45 1.30 16.79
C GLU A 200 -18.01 0.48 15.57
N PHE A 201 -17.10 1.01 14.75
CA PHE A 201 -16.48 0.26 13.65
C PHE A 201 -15.68 -0.93 14.17
N LEU A 202 -14.85 -0.75 15.20
CA LEU A 202 -14.07 -1.85 15.80
C LEU A 202 -14.97 -2.94 16.39
N TYR A 203 -16.02 -2.53 17.11
CA TYR A 203 -17.01 -3.43 17.69
C TYR A 203 -17.74 -4.23 16.61
N SER A 204 -18.27 -3.54 15.59
CA SER A 204 -18.95 -4.17 14.44
C SER A 204 -18.01 -5.08 13.64
N GLY A 205 -16.74 -4.71 13.55
CA GLY A 205 -15.69 -5.46 12.87
C GLY A 205 -15.14 -6.66 13.66
N ASN A 206 -15.57 -6.84 14.92
CA ASN A 206 -15.03 -7.81 15.87
C ASN A 206 -13.49 -7.75 15.97
N LEU A 207 -12.90 -6.57 15.80
CA LEU A 207 -11.45 -6.38 15.90
C LEU A 207 -11.07 -6.31 17.38
N LYS A 208 -10.44 -7.37 17.87
CA LYS A 208 -9.88 -7.40 19.23
C LYS A 208 -8.42 -6.95 19.18
N MET A 209 -8.02 -6.17 20.18
CA MET A 209 -6.64 -5.70 20.36
C MET A 209 -5.61 -6.85 20.47
N GLU A 210 -6.04 -8.03 20.88
CA GLU A 210 -5.22 -9.24 21.06
C GLU A 210 -4.79 -9.92 19.75
N ASP A 211 -5.35 -9.55 18.59
CA ASP A 211 -4.92 -10.10 17.29
C ASP A 211 -3.59 -9.50 16.79
N SER A 212 -2.99 -8.55 17.54
CA SER A 212 -1.75 -7.86 17.17
C SER A 212 -0.46 -8.59 17.58
N THR A 213 -0.52 -9.60 18.46
CA THR A 213 0.68 -10.22 19.08
C THR A 213 0.93 -11.68 18.71
N ASN A 214 0.07 -12.30 17.89
CA ASN A 214 0.31 -13.67 17.40
C ASN A 214 0.81 -13.67 15.94
N VAL A 215 2.05 -13.19 15.77
CA VAL A 215 2.93 -13.53 14.64
C VAL A 215 4.32 -13.82 15.18
#